data_AF-A0A5B9MEY9-F1
#
_entry.id   AF-A0A5B9MEY9-F1
#
_cell.length_a   1.000
_cell.length_b   1.000
_cell.length_c   1.000
_cell.angle_alpha   90.00
_cell.angle_beta   90.00
_cell.angle_gamma   90.00
#
_symmetry.space_group_name_H-M   'P 1'
#
loop_
_entity.id
_entity.type
_entity.pdbx_description
1 polymer ?
#
loop_
_entity_poly.entity_id
_entity_poly.type
_entity_poly.pdbx_seq_one_letter_code
_entity_poly.pdbx_strand_id
1 'polypeptide(L)'
;MSQRHRKRPSRHKKVFSQSDEERNMNSTQLFNRHFKPDCESGISQFTLNGADEMKRPVILSVLLGGLLVSTSPAQQANPPQQTHTQQQTADQRHAGHMHAVSQQASRSVAGQVAAGPHGGSLKQAGTLQLETVVSQAGIELYVYDSTGQPYSVQSGRGAASLRIVGDAKRYRYDLLPDGKGGLTASVNLSKIAGRQVEINLQLVGLPGLARSGVQLKEVATVPASEMQLAAAAIARQKICPVSGKLLGSMGDPVAVDVTDDRVFVCCAGCVDAVKASPEKYLTGTPGILVSSATKEDAALIAAQKTCPVMDEPLGSMGNPVKVMVGDKPIFLCCKGCVRRVQAEPEKYLAILASQGIDAPVLK
;
A
#
# COMPACT_ATOMS: atom_id res chain seq x y z
N MET A 1 104.08 -13.29 19.18
CA MET A 1 103.30 -12.58 20.21
C MET A 1 102.04 -12.01 19.60
N SER A 2 100.89 -12.40 20.15
CA SER A 2 99.61 -11.69 20.18
C SER A 2 98.93 -11.27 18.87
N GLN A 3 98.09 -12.15 18.32
CA GLN A 3 96.85 -11.70 17.69
C GLN A 3 95.74 -11.82 18.75
N ARG A 4 95.14 -10.68 19.15
CA ARG A 4 93.95 -10.66 20.02
C ARG A 4 92.94 -9.62 19.57
N HIS A 5 91.73 -10.15 19.33
CA HIS A 5 90.40 -9.66 19.75
C HIS A 5 89.91 -8.30 19.21
N ARG A 6 88.66 -8.14 18.74
CA ARG A 6 87.33 -8.46 19.33
C ARG A 6 86.27 -8.34 18.18
N LYS A 7 84.99 -8.74 18.22
CA LYS A 7 84.10 -9.65 18.95
C LYS A 7 82.82 -9.77 18.07
N ARG A 8 82.19 -10.95 18.10
CA ARG A 8 80.88 -11.43 17.57
C ARG A 8 79.63 -10.64 18.13
N PRO A 9 78.33 -10.91 17.77
CA PRO A 9 77.75 -12.17 17.23
C PRO A 9 76.59 -12.13 16.21
N SER A 10 76.42 -13.32 15.62
CA SER A 10 75.33 -13.90 14.84
C SER A 10 74.00 -14.06 15.61
N ARG A 11 72.87 -13.93 14.89
CA ARG A 11 71.49 -14.14 15.36
C ARG A 11 71.23 -15.61 15.72
N HIS A 12 70.74 -15.81 16.95
CA HIS A 12 70.15 -17.04 17.45
C HIS A 12 68.85 -17.39 16.69
N LYS A 13 68.80 -18.59 16.08
CA LYS A 13 67.56 -19.39 15.98
C LYS A 13 67.67 -20.47 17.05
N LYS A 14 66.85 -20.36 18.11
CA LYS A 14 66.65 -21.42 19.09
C LYS A 14 65.54 -22.34 18.60
N VAL A 15 65.87 -23.61 18.61
CA VAL A 15 65.02 -24.79 18.53
C VAL A 15 64.02 -24.77 19.69
N PHE A 16 62.76 -25.13 19.42
CA PHE A 16 61.98 -25.92 20.38
C PHE A 16 61.03 -26.85 19.64
N SER A 17 61.14 -28.11 20.03
CA SER A 17 60.42 -29.30 19.57
C SER A 17 58.96 -29.29 20.02
N GLN A 18 58.06 -29.74 19.15
CA GLN A 18 56.76 -30.29 19.55
C GLN A 18 56.44 -31.48 18.64
N SER A 19 56.72 -32.67 19.14
CA SER A 19 55.94 -33.87 18.85
C SER A 19 55.03 -34.05 20.05
N ASP A 20 53.72 -33.91 19.84
CA ASP A 20 52.69 -34.90 20.19
C ASP A 20 51.28 -34.26 20.15
N GLU A 21 50.30 -35.11 19.86
CA GLU A 21 48.85 -34.91 19.87
C GLU A 21 48.14 -34.22 18.67
N GLU A 22 47.61 -35.08 17.78
CA GLU A 22 46.22 -35.13 17.30
C GLU A 22 45.68 -34.05 16.32
N ARG A 23 45.47 -34.40 15.05
CA ARG A 23 44.28 -35.07 14.46
C ARG A 23 43.17 -34.06 14.05
N ASN A 24 43.04 -33.92 12.72
CA ASN A 24 41.80 -33.61 11.97
C ASN A 24 41.30 -32.14 11.90
N MET A 25 41.55 -31.49 10.76
CA MET A 25 40.57 -30.64 10.04
C MET A 25 41.15 -30.22 8.68
N ASN A 26 40.62 -30.76 7.59
CA ASN A 26 41.11 -30.52 6.23
C ASN A 26 40.21 -29.51 5.49
N SER A 27 40.86 -28.45 5.02
CA SER A 27 40.63 -27.66 3.80
C SER A 27 39.25 -27.04 3.52
N THR A 28 39.17 -25.73 3.76
CA THR A 28 38.37 -24.80 2.96
C THR A 28 39.27 -23.65 2.53
N GLN A 29 39.78 -23.69 1.30
CA GLN A 29 40.26 -22.51 0.58
C GLN A 29 40.14 -22.72 -0.93
N LEU A 30 39.96 -21.59 -1.62
CA LEU A 30 40.07 -21.33 -3.07
C LEU A 30 38.76 -21.42 -3.87
N PHE A 31 38.13 -20.27 -4.16
CA PHE A 31 38.39 -19.51 -5.38
C PHE A 31 37.48 -18.27 -5.46
N ASN A 32 38.10 -17.10 -5.62
CA ASN A 32 37.44 -15.83 -5.90
C ASN A 32 37.86 -15.42 -7.32
N ARG A 33 36.97 -15.48 -8.31
CA ARG A 33 37.15 -14.84 -9.63
C ARG A 33 35.80 -14.44 -10.26
N HIS A 34 35.74 -13.16 -10.57
CA HIS A 34 34.99 -12.44 -11.61
C HIS A 34 34.09 -13.28 -12.54
N PHE A 35 32.81 -12.89 -12.62
CA PHE A 35 31.92 -13.20 -13.74
C PHE A 35 31.30 -11.89 -14.29
N LYS A 36 31.60 -11.60 -15.56
CA LYS A 36 30.90 -10.62 -16.41
C LYS A 36 29.61 -11.26 -16.97
N PRO A 37 28.54 -10.50 -17.23
CA PRO A 37 27.45 -10.94 -18.09
C PRO A 37 27.66 -10.39 -19.51
N ASP A 38 27.77 -11.28 -20.50
CA ASP A 38 27.65 -10.93 -21.92
C ASP A 38 26.18 -11.06 -22.34
N CYS A 39 25.67 -9.96 -22.91
CA CYS A 39 24.44 -9.90 -23.68
C CYS A 39 24.68 -10.50 -25.07
N GLU A 40 23.90 -11.51 -25.46
CA GLU A 40 23.74 -11.85 -26.87
C GLU A 40 22.26 -11.93 -27.27
N SER A 41 21.98 -11.13 -28.29
CA SER A 41 20.81 -11.04 -29.13
C SER A 41 20.55 -12.33 -29.91
N GLY A 42 19.34 -12.86 -29.80
CA GLY A 42 18.82 -13.94 -30.65
C GLY A 42 17.46 -13.56 -31.21
N ILE A 43 17.45 -12.96 -32.40
CA ILE A 43 16.27 -12.74 -33.23
C ILE A 43 16.04 -14.04 -33.99
N SER A 44 14.95 -14.75 -33.73
CA SER A 44 14.49 -15.84 -34.59
C SER A 44 12.99 -15.72 -34.86
N GLN A 45 12.73 -15.64 -36.15
CA GLN A 45 11.46 -15.56 -36.85
C GLN A 45 10.55 -16.73 -36.46
N PHE A 46 9.29 -16.43 -36.11
CA PHE A 46 8.21 -17.40 -36.21
C PHE A 46 7.22 -16.90 -37.27
N THR A 47 7.15 -17.67 -38.34
CA THR A 47 6.24 -17.57 -39.47
C THR A 47 4.81 -17.85 -39.02
N LEU A 48 3.88 -16.98 -39.44
CA LEU A 48 2.44 -17.18 -39.32
C LEU A 48 1.92 -17.73 -40.66
N ASN A 49 1.41 -18.96 -40.62
CA ASN A 49 0.35 -19.50 -41.48
C ASN A 49 -0.70 -20.04 -40.48
N GLY A 50 -2.00 -19.79 -40.53
CA GLY A 50 -2.94 -19.47 -41.59
C GLY A 50 -4.17 -20.35 -41.33
N ALA A 51 -5.38 -19.77 -41.41
CA ALA A 51 -6.75 -20.35 -41.40
C ALA A 51 -7.64 -19.61 -40.36
N ASP A 52 -8.50 -18.68 -40.76
CA ASP A 52 -9.82 -18.89 -41.40
C ASP A 52 -10.89 -19.32 -40.38
N GLU A 53 -11.73 -18.36 -39.94
CA GLU A 53 -13.17 -18.62 -39.86
C GLU A 53 -14.01 -17.33 -39.76
N MET A 54 -15.02 -17.28 -40.63
CA MET A 54 -16.09 -16.29 -40.82
C MET A 54 -17.10 -16.20 -39.66
N LYS A 55 -17.83 -15.05 -39.66
CA LYS A 55 -19.20 -14.74 -39.13
C LYS A 55 -19.15 -13.72 -37.97
N ARG A 56 -19.90 -12.61 -37.87
CA ARG A 56 -21.06 -11.99 -38.56
C ARG A 56 -21.15 -10.53 -38.04
N PRO A 57 -21.79 -9.57 -38.75
CA PRO A 57 -21.95 -8.20 -38.27
C PRO A 57 -23.14 -8.06 -37.30
N VAL A 58 -22.96 -7.25 -36.25
CA VAL A 58 -24.01 -6.83 -35.33
C VAL A 58 -24.83 -5.72 -35.99
N ILE A 59 -26.12 -5.98 -36.19
CA ILE A 59 -27.11 -5.00 -36.62
C ILE A 59 -27.51 -4.15 -35.43
N LEU A 60 -27.27 -2.85 -35.55
CA LEU A 60 -27.67 -1.80 -34.62
C LEU A 60 -29.16 -1.48 -34.86
N SER A 61 -30.05 -2.00 -34.01
CA SER A 61 -31.46 -1.61 -34.00
C SER A 61 -31.71 -0.58 -32.91
N VAL A 62 -32.01 0.63 -33.37
CA VAL A 62 -32.64 1.74 -32.65
C VAL A 62 -34.02 1.30 -32.16
N LEU A 63 -34.32 1.46 -30.87
CA LEU A 63 -35.70 1.62 -30.39
C LEU A 63 -35.77 2.68 -29.29
N LEU A 64 -36.51 3.74 -29.65
CA LEU A 64 -37.06 4.81 -28.84
C LEU A 64 -38.12 4.28 -27.84
N GLY A 65 -38.30 5.04 -26.75
CA GLY A 65 -39.50 5.02 -25.90
C GLY A 65 -39.22 4.50 -24.50
N GLY A 66 -39.58 5.15 -23.40
CA GLY A 66 -40.35 6.37 -23.18
C GLY A 66 -40.45 6.54 -21.66
N LEU A 67 -40.35 7.79 -21.19
CA LEU A 67 -40.58 8.17 -19.80
C LEU A 67 -42.00 7.81 -19.37
N LEU A 68 -42.16 7.28 -18.15
CA LEU A 68 -43.30 7.64 -17.29
C LEU A 68 -42.83 7.76 -15.84
N VAL A 69 -42.90 8.99 -15.36
CA VAL A 69 -42.81 9.43 -13.97
C VAL A 69 -44.12 9.08 -13.29
N SER A 70 -44.08 8.56 -12.07
CA SER A 70 -45.26 8.49 -11.19
C SER A 70 -44.90 9.05 -9.84
N THR A 71 -45.44 10.23 -9.57
CA THR A 71 -45.44 10.92 -8.28
C THR A 71 -46.57 10.37 -7.41
N SER A 72 -46.36 10.31 -6.10
CA SER A 72 -47.44 10.17 -5.13
C SER A 72 -47.21 11.19 -4.00
N PRO A 73 -48.26 11.89 -3.53
CA PRO A 73 -48.12 12.97 -2.57
C PRO A 73 -48.24 12.51 -1.12
N ALA A 74 -47.78 13.39 -0.24
CA ALA A 74 -47.85 13.34 1.21
C ALA A 74 -49.29 13.32 1.75
N GLN A 75 -49.45 12.79 2.96
CA GLN A 75 -50.63 13.08 3.78
C GLN A 75 -50.26 13.20 5.27
N GLN A 76 -50.53 14.40 5.79
CA GLN A 76 -50.52 14.82 7.19
C GLN A 76 -51.63 14.12 8.00
N ALA A 77 -51.41 13.92 9.30
CA ALA A 77 -52.37 14.31 10.35
C ALA A 77 -51.72 14.18 11.75
N ASN A 78 -51.63 15.32 12.45
CA ASN A 78 -51.72 15.47 13.92
C ASN A 78 -53.22 15.47 14.30
N PRO A 79 -53.74 15.51 15.56
CA PRO A 79 -53.16 15.92 16.88
C PRO A 79 -53.71 15.01 18.05
N PRO A 80 -53.95 15.42 19.33
CA PRO A 80 -53.59 16.63 20.08
C PRO A 80 -52.94 16.42 21.47
N GLN A 81 -52.51 17.56 22.01
CA GLN A 81 -51.95 17.84 23.34
C GLN A 81 -52.93 17.65 24.50
N GLN A 82 -52.39 17.44 25.71
CA GLN A 82 -52.76 17.94 27.06
C GLN A 82 -51.84 17.19 28.05
N THR A 83 -51.28 17.67 29.16
CA THR A 83 -51.35 18.91 29.96
C THR A 83 -50.23 18.81 31.02
N HIS A 84 -49.73 19.97 31.43
CA HIS A 84 -49.00 20.34 32.66
C HIS A 84 -48.79 19.29 33.78
N THR A 85 -47.60 19.30 34.39
CA THR A 85 -47.39 19.65 35.82
C THR A 85 -45.91 19.95 36.08
N GLN A 86 -45.66 21.11 36.70
CA GLN A 86 -44.38 21.58 37.24
C GLN A 86 -44.12 20.95 38.61
N GLN A 87 -42.88 20.59 38.92
CA GLN A 87 -42.33 20.84 40.26
C GLN A 87 -40.79 20.76 40.19
N GLN A 88 -40.13 21.91 40.32
CA GLN A 88 -38.71 22.02 40.66
C GLN A 88 -38.62 22.35 42.14
N THR A 89 -37.89 21.54 42.90
CA THR A 89 -37.27 21.94 44.16
C THR A 89 -35.82 21.51 44.13
N ALA A 90 -34.95 22.49 44.32
CA ALA A 90 -33.51 22.36 44.39
C ALA A 90 -33.07 21.67 45.69
N ASP A 91 -31.94 20.97 45.65
CA ASP A 91 -30.99 21.02 46.76
C ASP A 91 -29.57 20.66 46.28
N GLN A 92 -28.63 21.56 46.55
CA GLN A 92 -27.19 21.42 46.35
C GLN A 92 -26.59 20.72 47.57
N ARG A 93 -25.71 19.72 47.41
CA ARG A 93 -24.51 19.51 48.27
C ARG A 93 -23.38 18.80 47.52
N HIS A 94 -22.17 19.32 47.72
CA HIS A 94 -20.88 18.76 47.28
C HIS A 94 -20.44 17.57 48.13
N ALA A 95 -19.75 16.62 47.48
CA ALA A 95 -18.45 16.04 47.82
C ALA A 95 -18.38 14.51 47.62
N GLY A 96 -17.33 14.05 46.95
CA GLY A 96 -16.66 12.79 47.31
C GLY A 96 -16.83 11.58 46.39
N HIS A 97 -15.76 11.33 45.63
CA HIS A 97 -15.12 10.03 45.37
C HIS A 97 -15.81 8.93 44.51
N MET A 98 -14.93 8.31 43.71
CA MET A 98 -15.02 7.02 43.01
C MET A 98 -15.68 7.02 41.61
N HIS A 99 -14.83 7.15 40.57
CA HIS A 99 -15.14 6.60 39.25
C HIS A 99 -14.50 5.21 39.14
N ALA A 100 -15.31 4.19 39.42
CA ALA A 100 -15.14 2.85 38.88
C ALA A 100 -16.41 2.48 38.12
N VAL A 101 -16.26 1.58 37.17
CA VAL A 101 -17.28 0.98 36.28
C VAL A 101 -17.41 1.65 34.91
N SER A 102 -16.78 0.96 33.96
CA SER A 102 -17.32 0.52 32.67
C SER A 102 -18.51 1.30 32.12
N GLN A 103 -18.29 1.87 30.94
CA GLN A 103 -18.99 1.39 29.75
C GLN A 103 -18.27 1.90 28.51
N GLN A 104 -17.59 0.98 27.82
CA GLN A 104 -17.34 1.09 26.39
C GLN A 104 -18.70 1.30 25.73
N ALA A 105 -19.01 2.55 25.42
CA ALA A 105 -20.15 2.91 24.60
C ALA A 105 -19.88 2.37 23.20
N SER A 106 -20.50 1.22 22.94
CA SER A 106 -20.59 0.52 21.69
C SER A 106 -21.15 1.47 20.63
N ARG A 107 -20.27 2.05 19.80
CA ARG A 107 -20.68 2.58 18.50
C ARG A 107 -20.94 1.40 17.59
N SER A 108 -22.21 1.04 17.47
CA SER A 108 -22.73 0.16 16.44
C SER A 108 -22.48 0.79 15.07
N VAL A 109 -21.36 0.42 14.46
CA VAL A 109 -21.09 0.63 13.03
C VAL A 109 -21.54 -0.64 12.31
N ALA A 110 -22.32 -0.46 11.26
CA ALA A 110 -22.80 -1.52 10.39
C ALA A 110 -21.65 -2.46 9.94
N GLY A 111 -21.81 -3.75 10.21
CA GLY A 111 -21.12 -4.83 9.48
C GLY A 111 -19.61 -4.99 9.65
N GLN A 112 -19.03 -4.68 10.82
CA GLN A 112 -17.65 -5.06 11.09
C GLN A 112 -17.54 -6.59 11.17
N VAL A 113 -16.80 -7.18 10.22
CA VAL A 113 -16.36 -8.57 10.32
C VAL A 113 -15.49 -8.66 11.57
N ALA A 114 -15.90 -9.46 12.56
CA ALA A 114 -15.09 -9.68 13.74
C ALA A 114 -13.74 -10.29 13.29
N ALA A 115 -12.63 -9.68 13.70
CA ALA A 115 -11.30 -10.24 13.45
C ALA A 115 -11.05 -11.36 14.47
N GLY A 116 -10.56 -12.50 14.01
CA GLY A 116 -10.16 -13.59 14.90
C GLY A 116 -8.75 -13.39 15.48
N PRO A 117 -8.31 -14.32 16.35
CA PRO A 117 -7.00 -14.26 17.01
C PRO A 117 -5.80 -14.22 16.06
N HIS A 118 -5.94 -14.71 14.84
CA HIS A 118 -4.89 -14.71 13.80
C HIS A 118 -5.04 -13.53 12.82
N GLY A 119 -5.94 -12.58 13.10
CA GLY A 119 -6.21 -11.42 12.25
C GLY A 119 -7.05 -11.75 11.01
N GLY A 120 -7.63 -12.94 10.94
CA GLY A 120 -8.53 -13.37 9.87
C GLY A 120 -9.97 -12.93 10.07
N SER A 121 -10.82 -13.19 9.08
CA SER A 121 -12.27 -12.96 9.17
C SER A 121 -12.94 -14.07 9.97
N LEU A 122 -13.55 -13.72 11.11
CA LEU A 122 -14.29 -14.66 11.95
C LEU A 122 -15.77 -14.68 11.54
N LYS A 123 -16.29 -15.87 11.25
CA LYS A 123 -17.67 -16.10 10.81
C LYS A 123 -18.29 -17.29 11.52
N GLN A 124 -19.55 -17.15 11.93
CA GLN A 124 -20.33 -18.26 12.48
C GLN A 124 -20.77 -19.21 11.35
N ALA A 125 -20.61 -20.51 11.54
CA ALA A 125 -21.14 -21.54 10.67
C ALA A 125 -21.71 -22.72 11.49
N GLY A 126 -23.02 -22.70 11.70
CA GLY A 126 -23.68 -23.63 12.63
C GLY A 126 -23.24 -23.35 14.08
N THR A 127 -22.79 -24.39 14.78
CA THR A 127 -22.29 -24.31 16.16
C THR A 127 -20.82 -23.91 16.26
N LEU A 128 -20.13 -23.75 15.14
CA LEU A 128 -18.71 -23.43 15.08
C LEU A 128 -18.49 -21.99 14.61
N GLN A 129 -17.34 -21.44 14.97
CA GLN A 129 -16.79 -20.22 14.41
C GLN A 129 -15.58 -20.59 13.55
N LEU A 130 -15.52 -20.03 12.35
CA LEU A 130 -14.44 -20.22 11.39
C LEU A 130 -13.71 -18.90 11.24
N GLU A 131 -12.39 -18.90 11.44
CA GLU A 131 -11.52 -17.78 11.11
C GLU A 131 -10.77 -18.09 9.82
N THR A 132 -11.00 -17.29 8.79
CA THR A 132 -10.27 -17.40 7.53
C THR A 132 -9.19 -16.34 7.44
N VAL A 133 -7.94 -16.76 7.35
CA VAL A 133 -6.79 -15.88 7.09
C VAL A 133 -6.40 -16.03 5.63
N VAL A 134 -6.45 -14.92 4.89
CA VAL A 134 -6.01 -14.88 3.49
C VAL A 134 -4.73 -14.07 3.41
N SER A 135 -3.68 -14.67 2.88
CA SER A 135 -2.37 -14.03 2.69
C SER A 135 -1.87 -14.23 1.26
N GLN A 136 -0.70 -13.69 0.95
CA GLN A 136 -0.05 -13.96 -0.33
C GLN A 136 0.49 -15.39 -0.45
N ALA A 137 0.70 -16.07 0.68
CA ALA A 137 1.23 -17.42 0.76
C ALA A 137 0.13 -18.49 0.71
N GLY A 138 -1.14 -18.12 0.94
CA GLY A 138 -2.24 -19.06 0.86
C GLY A 138 -3.47 -18.66 1.67
N ILE A 139 -4.24 -19.68 2.00
CA ILE A 139 -5.44 -19.61 2.83
C ILE A 139 -5.20 -20.49 4.05
N GLU A 140 -5.39 -19.93 5.24
CA GLU A 140 -5.37 -20.65 6.51
C GLU A 140 -6.74 -20.54 7.15
N LEU A 141 -7.21 -21.63 7.73
CA LEU A 141 -8.52 -21.70 8.35
C LEU A 141 -8.39 -22.29 9.75
N TYR A 142 -8.87 -21.53 10.73
CA TYR A 142 -8.95 -21.96 12.11
C TYR A 142 -10.42 -22.17 12.50
N VAL A 143 -10.65 -23.14 13.37
CA VAL A 143 -12.00 -23.52 13.78
C VAL A 143 -12.09 -23.40 15.29
N TYR A 144 -13.18 -22.83 15.76
CA TYR A 144 -13.47 -22.65 17.18
C TYR A 144 -14.88 -23.15 17.49
N ASP A 145 -15.10 -23.56 18.73
CA ASP A 145 -16.44 -23.86 19.23
C ASP A 145 -17.26 -22.59 19.55
N SER A 146 -18.48 -22.78 20.05
CA SER A 146 -19.37 -21.67 20.44
C SER A 146 -18.86 -20.81 21.59
N THR A 147 -17.87 -21.30 22.35
CA THR A 147 -17.23 -20.58 23.46
C THR A 147 -15.94 -19.86 23.04
N GLY A 148 -15.52 -20.03 21.78
CA GLY A 148 -14.29 -19.46 21.23
C GLY A 148 -13.04 -20.30 21.51
N GLN A 149 -13.17 -21.53 21.99
CA GLN A 149 -12.03 -22.42 22.20
C GLN A 149 -11.62 -23.09 20.89
N PRO A 150 -10.30 -23.28 20.63
CA PRO A 150 -9.83 -23.95 19.43
C PRO A 150 -10.42 -25.35 19.29
N TYR A 151 -10.99 -25.64 18.13
CA TYR A 151 -11.59 -26.91 17.77
C TYR A 151 -10.57 -27.80 17.05
N SER A 152 -10.52 -29.10 17.37
CA SER A 152 -9.58 -30.00 16.71
C SER A 152 -9.92 -30.21 15.23
N VAL A 153 -8.96 -29.94 14.36
CA VAL A 153 -9.06 -30.11 12.90
C VAL A 153 -8.20 -31.26 12.36
N GLN A 154 -7.60 -32.08 13.21
CA GLN A 154 -6.59 -33.07 12.80
C GLN A 154 -7.14 -34.16 11.85
N SER A 155 -8.37 -34.60 12.06
CA SER A 155 -9.10 -35.48 11.14
C SER A 155 -9.88 -34.71 10.06
N GLY A 156 -9.97 -33.40 10.20
CA GLY A 156 -10.71 -32.52 9.32
C GLY A 156 -10.05 -32.40 7.95
N ARG A 157 -10.88 -32.25 6.92
CA ARG A 157 -10.47 -31.88 5.57
C ARG A 157 -11.36 -30.76 5.09
N GLY A 158 -10.80 -29.84 4.33
CA GLY A 158 -11.57 -28.76 3.75
C GLY A 158 -11.30 -28.56 2.27
N ALA A 159 -12.12 -27.74 1.64
CA ALA A 159 -11.84 -27.19 0.34
C ALA A 159 -12.27 -25.73 0.28
N ALA A 160 -11.37 -24.88 -0.22
CA ALA A 160 -11.60 -23.49 -0.53
C ALA A 160 -11.79 -23.33 -2.04
N SER A 161 -12.99 -22.91 -2.44
CA SER A 161 -13.28 -22.51 -3.82
C SER A 161 -13.18 -21.00 -3.94
N LEU A 162 -12.06 -20.53 -4.48
CA LEU A 162 -11.71 -19.14 -4.67
C LEU A 162 -12.19 -18.64 -6.04
N ARG A 163 -12.79 -17.45 -6.07
CA ARG A 163 -13.12 -16.71 -7.29
C ARG A 163 -12.76 -15.25 -7.08
N ILE A 164 -12.06 -14.65 -8.03
CA ILE A 164 -11.80 -13.21 -7.94
C ILE A 164 -13.09 -12.48 -8.30
N VAL A 165 -13.46 -11.45 -7.53
CA VAL A 165 -14.71 -10.72 -7.76
C VAL A 165 -14.69 -10.12 -9.18
N GLY A 166 -15.75 -10.37 -9.95
CA GLY A 166 -15.87 -9.99 -11.36
C GLY A 166 -15.35 -11.01 -12.36
N ASP A 167 -14.56 -12.01 -11.93
CA ASP A 167 -14.03 -13.04 -12.81
C ASP A 167 -14.97 -14.27 -12.85
N ALA A 168 -15.11 -14.90 -14.01
CA ALA A 168 -15.90 -16.12 -14.15
C ALA A 168 -15.17 -17.37 -13.61
N LYS A 169 -13.84 -17.36 -13.64
CA LYS A 169 -13.01 -18.52 -13.33
C LYS A 169 -12.93 -18.77 -11.82
N ARG A 170 -13.14 -20.03 -11.43
CA ARG A 170 -13.05 -20.50 -10.05
C ARG A 170 -11.89 -21.47 -9.91
N TYR A 171 -11.14 -21.35 -8.82
CA TYR A 171 -10.05 -22.23 -8.45
C TYR A 171 -10.43 -22.95 -7.16
N ARG A 172 -10.15 -24.25 -7.08
CA ARG A 172 -10.39 -25.05 -5.88
C ARG A 172 -9.05 -25.45 -5.28
N TYR A 173 -8.93 -25.27 -3.98
CA TYR A 173 -7.77 -25.65 -3.19
C TYR A 173 -8.22 -26.54 -2.04
N ASP A 174 -7.54 -27.67 -1.84
CA ASP A 174 -7.82 -28.52 -0.69
C ASP A 174 -7.10 -27.95 0.54
N LEU A 175 -7.82 -27.90 1.66
CA LEU A 175 -7.33 -27.44 2.94
C LEU A 175 -6.99 -28.66 3.78
N LEU A 176 -5.71 -28.78 4.16
CA LEU A 176 -5.19 -29.91 4.92
C LEU A 176 -4.68 -29.47 6.29
N PRO A 177 -4.73 -30.34 7.32
CA PRO A 177 -4.19 -30.01 8.64
C PRO A 177 -2.71 -29.65 8.57
N ASP A 178 -2.34 -28.53 9.19
CA ASP A 178 -0.97 -28.03 9.22
C ASP A 178 -0.16 -28.54 10.43
N GLY A 179 -0.81 -29.25 11.36
CA GLY A 179 -0.22 -29.72 12.61
C GLY A 179 -0.11 -28.64 13.70
N LYS A 180 -0.55 -27.41 13.44
CA LYS A 180 -0.57 -26.27 14.36
C LYS A 180 -1.98 -25.85 14.76
N GLY A 181 -2.98 -26.65 14.39
CA GLY A 181 -4.40 -26.41 14.71
C GLY A 181 -5.18 -25.72 13.59
N GLY A 182 -4.57 -25.51 12.41
CA GLY A 182 -5.21 -24.93 11.24
C GLY A 182 -5.40 -25.93 10.10
N LEU A 183 -6.25 -25.58 9.15
CA LEU A 183 -6.32 -26.20 7.83
C LEU A 183 -5.78 -25.21 6.79
N THR A 184 -4.79 -25.62 6.01
CA THR A 184 -4.03 -24.70 5.15
C THR A 184 -4.04 -25.16 3.71
N ALA A 185 -4.13 -24.19 2.79
CA ALA A 185 -3.83 -24.32 1.38
C ALA A 185 -2.70 -23.36 1.02
N SER A 186 -1.49 -23.90 0.82
CA SER A 186 -0.33 -23.12 0.40
C SER A 186 -0.41 -22.83 -1.10
N VAL A 187 -0.73 -21.58 -1.45
CA VAL A 187 -0.88 -21.13 -2.84
C VAL A 187 -0.37 -19.70 -2.96
N ASN A 188 0.42 -19.44 -4.01
CA ASN A 188 0.89 -18.10 -4.29
C ASN A 188 -0.24 -17.21 -4.83
N LEU A 189 -0.75 -16.32 -3.98
CA LEU A 189 -1.80 -15.34 -4.30
C LEU A 189 -1.24 -13.93 -4.57
N SER A 190 0.08 -13.75 -4.61
CA SER A 190 0.72 -12.42 -4.79
C SER A 190 0.30 -11.68 -6.06
N LYS A 191 -0.06 -12.41 -7.13
CA LYS A 191 -0.52 -11.84 -8.41
C LYS A 191 -1.90 -11.19 -8.32
N ILE A 192 -2.66 -11.49 -7.28
CA ILE A 192 -4.01 -10.96 -7.04
C ILE A 192 -4.07 -10.12 -5.76
N ALA A 193 -2.91 -9.73 -5.23
CA ALA A 193 -2.80 -8.78 -4.12
C ALA A 193 -3.61 -7.50 -4.38
N GLY A 194 -4.33 -7.04 -3.37
CA GLY A 194 -5.24 -5.90 -3.44
C GLY A 194 -6.60 -6.20 -4.11
N ARG A 195 -6.81 -7.39 -4.68
CA ARG A 195 -8.11 -7.77 -5.26
C ARG A 195 -9.01 -8.43 -4.22
N GLN A 196 -10.32 -8.21 -4.37
CA GLN A 196 -11.33 -8.94 -3.62
C GLN A 196 -11.55 -10.33 -4.21
N VAL A 197 -11.71 -11.32 -3.35
CA VAL A 197 -11.95 -12.72 -3.68
C VAL A 197 -13.19 -13.22 -2.93
N GLU A 198 -14.10 -13.86 -3.65
CA GLU A 198 -15.14 -14.70 -3.07
C GLU A 198 -14.55 -16.07 -2.73
N ILE A 199 -14.74 -16.50 -1.49
CA ILE A 199 -14.26 -17.79 -0.98
C ILE A 199 -15.47 -18.60 -0.54
N ASN A 200 -15.62 -19.81 -1.08
CA ASN A 200 -16.59 -20.79 -0.60
C ASN A 200 -15.81 -21.91 0.07
N LEU A 201 -15.99 -22.05 1.37
CA LEU A 201 -15.35 -23.03 2.22
C LEU A 201 -16.30 -24.19 2.44
N GLN A 202 -15.77 -25.41 2.36
CA GLN A 202 -16.45 -26.63 2.74
C GLN A 202 -15.53 -27.43 3.65
N LEU A 203 -16.03 -27.86 4.82
CA LEU A 203 -15.30 -28.63 5.81
C LEU A 203 -16.01 -29.94 6.09
N VAL A 204 -15.25 -31.02 6.21
CA VAL A 204 -15.74 -32.37 6.53
C VAL A 204 -14.77 -33.07 7.49
N GLY A 205 -15.22 -34.16 8.11
CA GLY A 205 -14.35 -35.01 8.94
C GLY A 205 -13.91 -34.39 10.28
N LEU A 206 -14.55 -33.30 10.70
CA LEU A 206 -14.36 -32.74 12.03
C LEU A 206 -15.07 -33.62 13.07
N PRO A 207 -14.44 -33.88 14.23
CA PRO A 207 -15.05 -34.68 15.29
C PRO A 207 -16.37 -34.04 15.73
N GLY A 208 -17.38 -34.83 16.09
CA GLY A 208 -18.67 -34.32 16.58
C GLY A 208 -19.58 -33.61 15.56
N LEU A 209 -19.15 -33.44 14.30
CA LEU A 209 -19.98 -32.87 13.24
C LEU A 209 -20.63 -33.94 12.37
N ALA A 210 -21.80 -33.60 11.82
CA ALA A 210 -22.50 -34.44 10.86
C ALA A 210 -21.68 -34.62 9.56
N ARG A 211 -21.92 -35.73 8.86
CA ARG A 211 -21.24 -36.08 7.60
C ARG A 211 -21.40 -35.04 6.49
N SER A 212 -22.46 -34.23 6.54
CA SER A 212 -22.71 -33.14 5.59
C SER A 212 -21.69 -32.00 5.67
N GLY A 213 -20.92 -31.94 6.77
CA GLY A 213 -19.90 -30.93 6.95
C GLY A 213 -20.45 -29.53 7.22
N VAL A 214 -19.57 -28.55 7.15
CA VAL A 214 -19.86 -27.12 7.33
C VAL A 214 -19.53 -26.38 6.05
N GLN A 215 -20.38 -25.44 5.65
CA GLN A 215 -20.14 -24.59 4.49
C GLN A 215 -20.26 -23.11 4.88
N LEU A 216 -19.36 -22.30 4.33
CA LEU A 216 -19.34 -20.86 4.53
C LEU A 216 -18.98 -20.17 3.21
N LYS A 217 -19.64 -19.06 2.93
CA LYS A 217 -19.27 -18.16 1.84
C LYS A 217 -18.90 -16.80 2.40
N GLU A 218 -17.79 -16.24 1.93
CA GLU A 218 -17.37 -14.90 2.29
C GLU A 218 -16.64 -14.18 1.14
N VAL A 219 -16.41 -12.89 1.33
CA VAL A 219 -15.56 -12.07 0.47
C VAL A 219 -14.41 -11.56 1.32
N ALA A 220 -13.18 -11.80 0.88
CA ALA A 220 -11.95 -11.34 1.51
C ALA A 220 -11.12 -10.52 0.52
N THR A 221 -10.21 -9.69 1.01
CA THR A 221 -9.22 -9.02 0.16
C THR A 221 -7.88 -9.70 0.35
N VAL A 222 -7.19 -10.04 -0.73
CA VAL A 222 -5.82 -10.57 -0.62
C VAL A 222 -4.91 -9.40 -0.25
N PRO A 223 -4.24 -9.41 0.91
CA PRO A 223 -3.44 -8.27 1.33
C PRO A 223 -2.24 -8.07 0.39
N ALA A 224 -1.93 -6.80 0.12
CA ALA A 224 -0.67 -6.44 -0.51
C ALA A 224 0.47 -6.58 0.50
N SER A 225 1.65 -7.01 0.03
CA SER A 225 2.83 -7.07 0.89
C SER A 225 3.30 -5.67 1.23
N GLU A 226 4.08 -5.53 2.31
CA GLU A 226 4.68 -4.24 2.66
C GLU A 226 5.47 -3.66 1.49
N MET A 227 6.20 -4.49 0.74
CA MET A 227 6.92 -4.07 -0.46
C MET A 227 6.00 -3.52 -1.56
N GLN A 228 4.85 -4.16 -1.80
CA GLN A 228 3.89 -3.68 -2.80
C GLN A 228 3.18 -2.40 -2.34
N LEU A 229 2.87 -2.29 -1.04
CA LEU A 229 2.31 -1.08 -0.45
C LEU A 229 3.31 0.08 -0.54
N ALA A 230 4.58 -0.18 -0.23
CA ALA A 230 5.66 0.80 -0.36
C ALA A 230 5.86 1.21 -1.82
N ALA A 231 5.94 0.26 -2.75
CA ALA A 231 6.05 0.56 -4.18
C ALA A 231 4.87 1.41 -4.69
N ALA A 232 3.65 1.09 -4.28
CA ALA A 232 2.46 1.88 -4.62
C ALA A 232 2.49 3.26 -3.97
N ALA A 233 2.93 3.39 -2.73
CA ALA A 233 3.06 4.67 -2.04
C ALA A 233 4.14 5.55 -2.68
N ILE A 234 5.32 4.99 -3.00
CA ILE A 234 6.39 5.64 -3.75
C ILE A 234 5.88 6.12 -5.12
N ALA A 235 5.15 5.27 -5.84
CA ALA A 235 4.59 5.60 -7.15
C ALA A 235 3.51 6.70 -7.08
N ARG A 236 2.78 6.80 -5.97
CA ARG A 236 1.84 7.91 -5.71
C ARG A 236 2.59 9.20 -5.37
N GLN A 237 3.60 9.13 -4.51
CA GLN A 237 4.36 10.29 -4.05
C GLN A 237 5.20 10.90 -5.19
N LYS A 238 5.87 10.05 -6.00
CA LYS A 238 6.72 10.37 -7.16
C LYS A 238 7.95 11.24 -6.88
N ILE A 239 7.85 12.21 -5.99
CA ILE A 239 8.86 13.24 -5.72
C ILE A 239 9.28 13.15 -4.25
N CYS A 240 10.58 13.29 -4.00
CA CYS A 240 11.13 13.43 -2.66
C CYS A 240 10.75 14.81 -2.11
N PRO A 241 10.14 14.89 -0.91
CA PRO A 241 9.69 16.16 -0.34
C PRO A 241 10.84 17.03 0.16
N VAL A 242 12.03 16.45 0.38
CA VAL A 242 13.21 17.19 0.82
C VAL A 242 14.00 17.75 -0.36
N SER A 243 14.21 16.96 -1.41
CA SER A 243 15.09 17.33 -2.53
C SER A 243 14.37 17.80 -3.79
N GLY A 244 13.05 17.61 -3.89
CA GLY A 244 12.26 17.89 -5.10
C GLY A 244 12.53 16.93 -6.27
N LYS A 245 13.42 15.95 -6.11
CA LYS A 245 13.79 15.00 -7.18
C LYS A 245 12.85 13.79 -7.22
N LEU A 246 12.79 13.11 -8.37
CA LEU A 246 12.02 11.88 -8.55
C LEU A 246 12.53 10.77 -7.60
N LEU A 247 11.61 10.11 -6.90
CA LEU A 247 11.92 8.90 -6.14
C LEU A 247 12.35 7.78 -7.09
N GLY A 248 13.38 7.03 -6.71
CA GLY A 248 14.01 6.00 -7.55
C GLY A 248 15.20 6.50 -8.39
N SER A 249 15.37 7.82 -8.57
CA SER A 249 16.52 8.34 -9.35
C SER A 249 17.86 8.27 -8.61
N MET A 250 17.84 7.98 -7.32
CA MET A 250 19.03 7.87 -6.45
C MET A 250 19.10 6.51 -5.72
N GLY A 251 18.47 5.49 -6.30
CA GLY A 251 18.32 4.16 -5.70
C GLY A 251 16.97 3.98 -5.02
N ASP A 252 16.87 2.92 -4.22
CA ASP A 252 15.64 2.57 -3.51
C ASP A 252 15.27 3.66 -2.50
N PRO A 253 14.03 4.22 -2.59
CA PRO A 253 13.58 5.22 -1.64
C PRO A 253 13.57 4.70 -0.20
N VAL A 254 13.99 5.56 0.73
CA VAL A 254 14.01 5.26 2.16
C VAL A 254 12.68 5.67 2.77
N ALA A 255 12.01 4.76 3.47
CA ALA A 255 10.83 5.08 4.26
C ALA A 255 11.25 5.81 5.56
N VAL A 256 10.58 6.92 5.86
CA VAL A 256 10.70 7.64 7.13
C VAL A 256 9.33 7.65 7.79
N ASP A 257 9.24 6.94 8.91
CA ASP A 257 8.05 6.90 9.74
C ASP A 257 8.00 8.15 10.64
N VAL A 258 6.83 8.79 10.66
CA VAL A 258 6.58 10.04 11.37
C VAL A 258 5.23 9.91 12.09
N THR A 259 5.27 9.63 13.40
CA THR A 259 4.12 9.42 14.29
C THR A 259 3.04 8.48 13.72
N ASP A 260 2.14 8.96 12.86
CA ASP A 260 1.03 8.20 12.27
C ASP A 260 1.11 8.09 10.73
N ASP A 261 2.09 8.74 10.08
CA ASP A 261 2.28 8.78 8.64
C ASP A 261 3.67 8.27 8.22
N ARG A 262 3.79 7.84 6.96
CA ARG A 262 5.05 7.41 6.34
C ARG A 262 5.33 8.24 5.09
N VAL A 263 6.53 8.79 5.01
CA VAL A 263 7.01 9.54 3.84
C VAL A 263 8.25 8.89 3.26
N PHE A 264 8.36 8.86 1.92
CA PHE A 264 9.50 8.29 1.24
C PHE A 264 10.49 9.38 0.82
N VAL A 265 11.76 9.20 1.15
CA VAL A 265 12.83 10.10 0.73
C VAL A 265 13.78 9.41 -0.24
N CYS A 266 14.44 10.19 -1.07
CA CYS A 266 15.30 9.65 -2.13
C CYS A 266 16.61 9.02 -1.63
N CYS A 267 17.08 9.37 -0.43
CA CYS A 267 18.32 8.84 0.16
C CYS A 267 18.39 9.10 1.67
N ALA A 268 19.34 8.44 2.34
CA ALA A 268 19.56 8.58 3.79
C ALA A 268 19.81 10.04 4.24
N GLY A 269 20.45 10.86 3.41
CA GLY A 269 20.72 12.27 3.73
C GLY A 269 19.46 13.14 3.86
N CYS A 270 18.31 12.69 3.38
CA CYS A 270 17.04 13.40 3.53
C CYS A 270 16.26 12.99 4.79
N VAL A 271 16.69 11.95 5.51
CA VAL A 271 15.97 11.41 6.68
C VAL A 271 15.98 12.40 7.84
N ASP A 272 17.14 13.00 8.14
CA ASP A 272 17.29 13.92 9.28
C ASP A 272 16.46 15.19 9.08
N ALA A 273 16.36 15.68 7.84
CA ALA A 273 15.51 16.82 7.50
C ALA A 273 14.03 16.53 7.78
N VAL A 274 13.53 15.34 7.42
CA VAL A 274 12.16 14.93 7.71
C VAL A 274 11.92 14.81 9.21
N LYS A 275 12.84 14.18 9.95
CA LYS A 275 12.71 14.04 11.41
C LYS A 275 12.77 15.36 12.16
N ALA A 276 13.54 16.33 11.67
CA ALA A 276 13.65 17.66 12.28
C ALA A 276 12.42 18.53 12.03
N SER A 277 11.67 18.31 10.94
CA SER A 277 10.50 19.12 10.58
C SER A 277 9.42 18.28 9.90
N PRO A 278 8.82 17.31 10.62
CA PRO A 278 7.89 16.35 10.04
C PRO A 278 6.67 16.99 9.38
N GLU A 279 6.06 17.96 10.04
CA GLU A 279 4.86 18.66 9.56
C GLU A 279 5.08 19.34 8.20
N LYS A 280 6.31 19.80 7.92
CA LYS A 280 6.69 20.43 6.64
C LYS A 280 6.68 19.44 5.47
N TYR A 281 7.00 18.17 5.74
CA TYR A 281 7.19 17.16 4.69
C TYR A 281 6.05 16.14 4.60
N LEU A 282 5.21 16.05 5.63
CA LEU A 282 3.99 15.25 5.64
C LEU A 282 2.85 15.87 4.81
N THR A 283 2.85 17.19 4.62
CA THR A 283 1.88 17.88 3.76
C THR A 283 2.05 17.59 2.26
N GLY A 284 2.98 16.69 1.91
CA GLY A 284 3.33 16.32 0.55
C GLY A 284 4.08 17.44 -0.16
N THR A 285 4.95 17.08 -1.11
CA THR A 285 5.35 18.07 -2.11
C THR A 285 4.06 18.60 -2.74
N PRO A 286 3.84 19.92 -2.76
CA PRO A 286 2.59 20.47 -3.23
C PRO A 286 2.30 19.92 -4.64
N GLY A 287 1.21 19.14 -4.75
CA GLY A 287 0.97 18.27 -5.88
C GLY A 287 1.09 19.05 -7.18
N ILE A 288 2.06 18.70 -8.02
CA ILE A 288 2.29 19.44 -9.25
C ILE A 288 1.20 19.07 -10.26
N LEU A 289 0.09 19.81 -10.22
CA LEU A 289 -1.03 19.61 -11.13
C LEU A 289 -0.79 20.40 -12.41
N VAL A 290 -0.81 19.71 -13.54
CA VAL A 290 -0.60 20.31 -14.85
C VAL A 290 -1.91 20.30 -15.60
N SER A 291 -2.36 21.47 -16.02
CA SER A 291 -3.59 21.67 -16.78
C SER A 291 -3.36 22.73 -17.87
N SER A 292 -4.24 22.80 -18.86
CA SER A 292 -4.29 23.95 -19.75
C SER A 292 -4.88 25.15 -19.01
N ALA A 293 -4.34 26.35 -19.22
CA ALA A 293 -4.95 27.56 -18.67
C ALA A 293 -6.37 27.74 -19.20
N THR A 294 -7.27 28.20 -18.34
CA THR A 294 -8.67 28.48 -18.67
C THR A 294 -8.93 29.98 -18.75
N LYS A 295 -10.15 30.39 -19.09
CA LYS A 295 -10.50 31.82 -19.17
C LYS A 295 -10.41 32.52 -17.82
N GLU A 296 -10.66 31.78 -16.75
CA GLU A 296 -10.59 32.25 -15.36
C GLU A 296 -9.15 32.60 -14.95
N ASP A 297 -8.16 32.01 -15.62
CA ASP A 297 -6.74 32.28 -15.37
C ASP A 297 -6.22 33.55 -16.09
N ALA A 298 -7.02 34.19 -16.95
CA ALA A 298 -6.55 35.26 -17.83
C ALA A 298 -5.93 36.44 -17.07
N ALA A 299 -6.49 36.82 -15.92
CA ALA A 299 -5.94 37.88 -15.08
C ALA A 299 -4.57 37.51 -14.50
N LEU A 300 -4.39 36.24 -14.12
CA LEU A 300 -3.14 35.74 -13.55
C LEU A 300 -2.06 35.57 -14.61
N ILE A 301 -2.43 35.12 -15.81
CA ILE A 301 -1.54 35.07 -16.97
C ILE A 301 -1.08 36.49 -17.34
N ALA A 302 -1.99 37.46 -17.34
CA ALA A 302 -1.67 38.86 -17.63
C ALA A 302 -0.81 39.52 -16.54
N ALA A 303 -0.97 39.11 -15.29
CA ALA A 303 -0.09 39.53 -14.20
C ALA A 303 1.32 38.94 -14.36
N GLN A 304 1.42 37.65 -14.72
CA GLN A 304 2.69 36.97 -14.87
C GLN A 304 3.48 37.42 -16.11
N LYS A 305 2.80 37.64 -17.24
CA LYS A 305 3.30 38.11 -18.56
C LYS A 305 4.32 37.20 -19.24
N THR A 306 5.30 36.68 -18.51
CA THR A 306 6.47 35.98 -19.03
C THR A 306 6.58 34.59 -18.42
N CYS A 307 7.05 33.63 -19.22
CA CYS A 307 7.34 32.27 -18.78
C CYS A 307 8.63 32.25 -17.94
N PRO A 308 8.63 31.80 -16.67
CA PRO A 308 9.81 31.82 -15.80
C PRO A 308 10.89 30.80 -16.18
N VAL A 309 10.64 29.97 -17.21
CA VAL A 309 11.55 28.92 -17.67
C VAL A 309 12.37 29.35 -18.90
N MET A 310 11.76 30.14 -19.79
CA MET A 310 12.31 30.53 -21.09
C MET A 310 12.33 32.05 -21.31
N ASP A 311 11.81 32.83 -20.37
CA ASP A 311 11.68 34.28 -20.44
C ASP A 311 10.89 34.80 -21.67
N GLU A 312 10.04 33.95 -22.24
CA GLU A 312 9.19 34.28 -23.37
C GLU A 312 7.79 34.77 -22.93
N PRO A 313 7.15 35.66 -23.71
CA PRO A 313 5.78 36.10 -23.42
C PRO A 313 4.79 34.93 -23.39
N LEU A 314 3.95 34.88 -22.35
CA LEU A 314 2.85 33.92 -22.27
C LEU A 314 1.83 34.19 -23.38
N GLY A 315 1.45 33.15 -24.12
CA GLY A 315 0.57 33.25 -25.28
C GLY A 315 1.28 33.25 -26.64
N SER A 316 2.61 33.46 -26.65
CA SER A 316 3.41 33.44 -27.90
C SER A 316 3.44 32.07 -28.58
N MET A 317 3.31 31.00 -27.79
CA MET A 317 3.33 29.59 -28.25
C MET A 317 1.96 28.90 -28.12
N GLY A 318 0.88 29.67 -28.13
CA GLY A 318 -0.49 29.18 -27.96
C GLY A 318 -0.98 29.27 -26.51
N ASN A 319 -1.98 28.47 -26.15
CA ASN A 319 -2.60 28.55 -24.83
C ASN A 319 -1.58 28.17 -23.72
N PRO A 320 -1.33 29.04 -22.72
CA PRO A 320 -0.41 28.72 -21.64
C PRO A 320 -0.77 27.44 -20.87
N VAL A 321 0.25 26.79 -20.33
CA VAL A 321 0.09 25.63 -19.46
C VAL A 321 0.12 26.09 -18.01
N LYS A 322 -0.92 25.75 -17.25
CA LYS A 322 -1.02 26.01 -15.81
C LYS A 322 -0.39 24.85 -15.04
N VAL A 323 0.59 25.17 -14.21
CA VAL A 323 1.26 24.24 -13.31
C VAL A 323 1.03 24.72 -11.88
N MET A 324 0.24 23.99 -11.12
CA MET A 324 0.06 24.26 -9.69
C MET A 324 1.27 23.75 -8.94
N VAL A 325 1.99 24.59 -8.22
CA VAL A 325 2.94 24.18 -7.20
C VAL A 325 2.26 24.41 -5.86
N GLY A 326 1.42 23.44 -5.48
CA GLY A 326 0.53 23.55 -4.34
C GLY A 326 -0.66 24.39 -4.68
N ASP A 327 -0.88 25.43 -3.90
CA ASP A 327 -1.97 26.38 -4.14
C ASP A 327 -1.51 27.56 -5.02
N LYS A 328 -0.23 27.58 -5.43
CA LYS A 328 0.36 28.66 -6.23
C LYS A 328 0.41 28.26 -7.72
N PRO A 329 -0.30 28.95 -8.62
CA PRO A 329 -0.24 28.68 -10.05
C PRO A 329 1.02 29.30 -10.68
N ILE A 330 1.70 28.53 -11.53
CA ILE A 330 2.76 28.97 -12.43
C ILE A 330 2.27 28.76 -13.87
N PHE A 331 2.32 29.79 -14.71
CA PHE A 331 1.96 29.69 -16.12
C PHE A 331 3.20 29.53 -17.00
N LEU A 332 3.13 28.64 -17.97
CA LEU A 332 4.24 28.30 -18.86
C LEU A 332 3.87 28.51 -20.31
N CYS A 333 4.83 28.91 -21.14
CA CYS A 333 4.61 29.10 -22.58
C CYS A 333 4.28 27.79 -23.30
N CYS A 334 4.81 26.64 -22.85
CA CYS A 334 4.60 25.36 -23.51
C CYS A 334 4.72 24.16 -22.55
N LYS A 335 4.23 22.99 -23.00
CA LYS A 335 4.34 21.71 -22.25
C LYS A 335 5.78 21.29 -21.98
N GLY A 336 6.74 21.70 -22.83
CA GLY A 336 8.16 21.40 -22.64
C GLY A 336 8.76 22.03 -21.38
N CYS A 337 8.19 23.14 -20.91
CA CYS A 337 8.64 23.81 -19.68
C CYS A 337 8.17 23.11 -18.40
N VAL A 338 7.15 22.26 -18.48
CA VAL A 338 6.55 21.56 -17.32
C VAL A 338 7.58 20.70 -16.60
N ARG A 339 8.40 19.95 -17.34
CA ARG A 339 9.42 19.07 -16.76
C ARG A 339 10.45 19.83 -15.94
N ARG A 340 10.79 21.06 -16.35
CA ARG A 340 11.72 21.93 -15.64
C ARG A 340 11.12 22.40 -14.31
N VAL A 341 9.87 22.86 -14.33
CA VAL A 341 9.15 23.23 -13.10
C VAL A 341 8.97 22.03 -12.17
N GLN A 342 8.67 20.85 -12.70
CA GLN A 342 8.54 19.63 -11.91
C GLN A 342 9.84 19.19 -11.21
N ALA A 343 10.99 19.47 -11.81
CA ALA A 343 12.29 19.10 -11.25
C ALA A 343 12.76 20.05 -10.14
N GLU A 344 12.39 21.33 -10.23
CA GLU A 344 12.86 22.38 -9.30
C GLU A 344 11.72 23.38 -9.01
N PRO A 345 10.59 22.97 -8.40
CA PRO A 345 9.40 23.83 -8.27
C PRO A 345 9.64 25.12 -7.47
N GLU A 346 10.41 25.02 -6.37
CA GLU A 346 10.74 26.16 -5.51
C GLU A 346 11.57 27.23 -6.22
N LYS A 347 12.45 26.81 -7.14
CA LYS A 347 13.28 27.71 -7.94
C LYS A 347 12.43 28.62 -8.83
N TYR A 348 11.43 28.06 -9.49
CA TYR A 348 10.56 28.85 -10.38
C TYR A 348 9.56 29.72 -9.61
N LEU A 349 9.14 29.30 -8.41
CA LEU A 349 8.40 30.20 -7.50
C LEU A 349 9.26 31.40 -7.06
N ALA A 350 10.55 31.18 -6.77
CA ALA A 350 11.47 32.26 -6.42
C ALA A 350 11.73 33.22 -7.58
N ILE A 351 11.81 32.72 -8.82
CA ILE A 351 11.93 33.56 -10.04
C ILE A 351 10.68 34.43 -10.22
N LEU A 352 9.48 33.90 -10.00
CA LEU A 352 8.25 34.71 -10.07
C LEU A 352 8.23 35.81 -9.00
N ALA A 353 8.62 35.46 -7.77
CA ALA A 353 8.69 36.42 -6.66
C ALA A 353 9.70 37.55 -6.94
N SER A 354 10.85 37.26 -7.55
CA SER A 354 11.85 38.28 -7.91
C SER A 354 11.39 39.21 -9.03
N GLN A 355 10.45 38.76 -9.86
CA GLN A 355 9.78 39.56 -10.89
C GLN A 355 8.61 40.40 -10.34
N GLY A 356 8.39 40.39 -9.03
CA GLY A 356 7.29 41.10 -8.36
C GLY A 356 5.92 40.44 -8.58
N ILE A 357 5.90 39.19 -9.04
CA ILE A 357 4.69 38.41 -9.27
C ILE A 357 4.57 37.39 -8.13
N ASP A 358 3.77 37.71 -7.11
CA ASP A 358 3.40 36.69 -6.12
C ASP A 358 2.28 35.82 -6.70
N ALA A 359 2.57 34.53 -6.88
CA ALA A 359 1.58 33.58 -7.34
C ALA A 359 0.45 33.50 -6.29
N PRO A 360 -0.80 33.83 -6.65
CA PRO A 360 -1.90 33.87 -5.70
C PRO A 360 -2.14 32.48 -5.13
N VAL A 361 -2.47 32.43 -3.85
CA VAL A 361 -2.90 31.18 -3.20
C VAL A 361 -4.34 30.93 -3.60
N LEU A 362 -4.56 29.97 -4.50
CA LEU A 362 -5.89 29.51 -4.89
C LEU A 362 -6.39 28.55 -3.81
N LYS A 363 -7.37 29.00 -3.02
CA LYS A 363 -8.05 28.18 -1.99
C LYS A 363 -9.20 27.37 -2.55
#